data_AF-A0A7W1IS59-F1
#
_entry.id   AF-A0A7W1IS59-F1
#
_cell.length_a   1.000
_cell.length_b   1.000
_cell.length_c   1.000
_cell.angle_alpha   90.00
_cell.angle_beta   90.00
_cell.angle_gamma   90.00
#
_symmetry.space_group_name_H-M   'P 1'
#
loop_
_entity.id
_entity.type
_entity.pdbx_description
1 polymer ?
#
loop_
_entity_poly.entity_id
_entity_poly.type
_entity_poly.pdbx_seq_one_letter_code
_entity_poly.pdbx_strand_id
1 'polypeptide(L)'
;MPSDHDHDVDALALRHLEGCASAAEQAELAAALRADPAAIDRFVAFARLEAQMAEIHDGATPPVEASAPASSGPRRSTAPQPRS
;
A
#
# COMPACT_ATOMS: atom_id res chain seq x y z
N MET A 1 -14.03 22.42 7.09
CA MET A 1 -14.71 22.39 5.77
C MET A 1 -13.60 22.26 4.75
N PRO A 2 -13.44 21.12 4.08
CA PRO A 2 -12.52 21.04 2.93
C PRO A 2 -12.91 22.13 1.92
N SER A 3 -11.92 22.81 1.36
CA SER A 3 -12.19 23.92 0.43
C SER A 3 -12.59 23.31 -0.93
N ASP A 4 -13.42 23.98 -1.73
CA ASP A 4 -13.81 23.47 -3.06
C ASP A 4 -12.58 23.05 -3.90
N HIS A 5 -11.45 23.75 -3.70
CA HIS A 5 -10.15 23.42 -4.29
C HIS A 5 -9.58 22.04 -3.90
N ASP A 6 -9.78 21.59 -2.66
CA ASP A 6 -9.32 20.27 -2.21
C ASP A 6 -10.06 19.14 -2.93
N HIS A 7 -11.36 19.35 -3.17
CA HIS A 7 -12.20 18.40 -3.89
C HIS A 7 -11.82 18.31 -5.38
N ASP A 8 -11.42 19.43 -5.99
CA ASP A 8 -10.96 19.46 -7.39
C ASP A 8 -9.64 18.69 -7.56
N VAL A 9 -8.70 18.83 -6.62
CA VAL A 9 -7.41 18.10 -6.66
C VAL A 9 -7.61 16.60 -6.49
N ASP A 10 -8.48 16.17 -5.57
CA ASP A 10 -8.79 14.75 -5.35
C ASP A 10 -9.44 14.13 -6.60
N ALA A 11 -10.33 14.86 -7.29
CA ALA A 11 -10.94 14.41 -8.54
C ALA A 11 -9.92 14.26 -9.68
N LEU A 12 -8.98 15.22 -9.80
CA LEU A 12 -7.88 15.14 -10.77
C LEU A 12 -6.95 13.96 -10.47
N ALA A 13 -6.65 13.70 -9.20
CA ALA A 13 -5.85 12.56 -8.77
C ALA A 13 -6.48 11.23 -9.17
N LEU A 14 -7.79 11.04 -8.93
CA LEU A 14 -8.49 9.81 -9.31
C LEU A 14 -8.49 9.60 -10.83
N ARG A 15 -8.82 10.63 -11.61
CA ARG A 15 -8.79 10.54 -13.09
C ARG A 15 -7.39 10.27 -13.62
N HIS A 16 -6.35 10.76 -12.94
CA HIS A 16 -4.97 10.47 -13.29
C HIS A 16 -4.62 8.99 -13.06
N LEU A 17 -4.99 8.43 -11.90
CA LEU A 17 -4.76 7.02 -11.56
C LEU A 17 -5.54 6.08 -12.49
N GLU A 18 -6.77 6.45 -12.86
CA GLU A 18 -7.58 5.71 -13.84
C GLU A 18 -7.05 5.79 -15.28
N GLY A 19 -6.03 6.61 -15.56
CA GLY A 19 -5.49 6.82 -16.91
C GLY A 19 -6.38 7.69 -17.82
N CYS A 20 -7.39 8.35 -17.26
CA CYS A 20 -8.39 9.17 -17.96
C CYS A 20 -8.08 10.68 -17.95
N ALA A 21 -7.00 11.10 -17.29
CA ALA A 21 -6.60 12.51 -17.23
C ALA A 21 -5.90 12.97 -18.52
N SER A 22 -6.40 14.07 -19.08
CA SER A 22 -5.77 14.79 -20.18
C SER A 22 -4.43 15.41 -19.79
N ALA A 23 -3.62 15.81 -20.78
CA ALA A 23 -2.33 16.46 -20.52
C ALA A 23 -2.46 17.78 -19.72
N ALA A 24 -3.57 18.51 -19.90
CA ALA A 24 -3.85 19.72 -19.13
C ALA A 24 -4.14 19.40 -17.66
N GLU A 25 -5.01 18.42 -17.42
CA GLU A 25 -5.36 17.94 -16.07
C GLU A 25 -4.14 17.36 -15.33
N GLN A 26 -3.24 16.66 -16.04
CA GLN A 26 -1.97 16.19 -15.48
C GLN A 26 -1.05 17.33 -15.06
N ALA A 27 -0.98 18.40 -15.85
CA ALA A 27 -0.18 19.58 -15.52
C ALA A 27 -0.76 20.34 -14.32
N GLU A 28 -2.08 20.48 -14.24
CA GLU A 28 -2.79 21.08 -13.12
C GLU A 28 -2.58 20.28 -11.82
N LEU A 29 -2.74 18.96 -11.88
CA LEU A 29 -2.45 18.09 -10.73
C LEU A 29 -1.00 18.22 -10.29
N ALA A 30 -0.04 18.20 -11.22
CA ALA A 30 1.38 18.37 -10.89
C ALA A 30 1.67 19.76 -10.28
N ALA A 31 0.95 20.81 -10.68
CA ALA A 31 1.08 22.12 -10.07
C ALA A 31 0.52 22.13 -8.64
N ALA A 32 -0.66 21.53 -8.42
CA ALA A 32 -1.28 21.40 -7.10
C ALA A 32 -0.40 20.62 -6.12
N LEU A 33 0.15 19.48 -6.54
CA LEU A 33 1.04 18.66 -5.72
C LEU A 33 2.34 19.38 -5.35
N ARG A 34 2.87 20.25 -6.22
CA ARG A 34 4.06 21.07 -5.89
C ARG A 34 3.73 22.20 -4.91
N ALA A 35 2.50 22.71 -4.95
CA ALA A 35 2.07 23.81 -4.10
C ALA A 35 1.72 23.37 -2.67
N ASP A 36 1.22 22.14 -2.51
CA ASP A 36 0.79 21.61 -1.21
C ASP A 36 1.37 20.20 -0.93
N PRO A 37 2.31 20.07 0.03
CA PRO A 37 2.79 18.78 0.49
C PRO A 37 1.71 17.86 1.05
N ALA A 38 0.63 18.38 1.66
CA ALA A 38 -0.45 17.55 2.18
C ALA A 38 -1.27 16.92 1.04
N ALA A 39 -1.34 17.55 -0.13
CA ALA A 39 -1.92 16.96 -1.34
C ALA A 39 -1.08 15.79 -1.86
N ILE A 40 0.25 15.79 -1.67
CA ILE A 40 1.12 14.67 -2.01
C ILE A 40 0.76 13.44 -1.17
N ASP A 41 0.62 13.61 0.15
CA ASP A 41 0.28 12.50 1.05
C ASP A 41 -1.08 11.89 0.68
N ARG A 42 -2.07 12.72 0.34
CA ARG A 42 -3.38 12.27 -0.16
C ARG A 42 -3.26 11.51 -1.48
N PHE A 43 -2.53 12.04 -2.44
CA PHE A 43 -2.30 11.39 -3.73
C PHE A 43 -1.64 10.01 -3.57
N VAL A 44 -0.63 9.91 -2.70
CA VAL A 44 0.04 8.64 -2.38
C VAL A 44 -0.92 7.65 -1.72
N ALA A 45 -1.82 8.11 -0.84
CA ALA A 45 -2.83 7.26 -0.23
C ALA A 45 -3.80 6.69 -1.27
N PHE A 46 -4.26 7.51 -2.23
CA PHE A 46 -5.10 7.03 -3.33
C PHE A 46 -4.39 6.00 -4.22
N ALA A 47 -3.14 6.26 -4.61
CA ALA A 47 -2.36 5.33 -5.42
C ALA A 47 -2.15 3.97 -4.74
N ARG A 48 -1.92 3.96 -3.42
CA ARG A 48 -1.79 2.72 -2.64
C ARG A 48 -3.09 1.94 -2.58
N LEU A 49 -4.22 2.63 -2.38
CA LEU A 49 -5.53 1.99 -2.36
C LEU A 49 -5.86 1.36 -3.72
N GLU A 50 -5.57 2.07 -4.81
CA GLU A 50 -5.80 1.59 -6.18
C GLU A 50 -4.95 0.34 -6.48
N ALA A 51 -3.67 0.35 -6.11
CA ALA A 51 -2.82 -0.84 -6.20
C ALA A 51 -3.34 -2.03 -5.37
N GLN A 52 -3.80 -1.80 -4.14
CA GLN A 52 -4.41 -2.86 -3.31
C GLN A 52 -5.70 -3.41 -3.92
N MET A 53 -6.53 -2.53 -4.49
CA MET A 53 -7.75 -2.96 -5.18
C MET A 53 -7.43 -3.80 -6.41
N ALA A 54 -6.39 -3.43 -7.17
CA ALA A 54 -5.93 -4.22 -8.31
C ALA A 54 -5.45 -5.61 -7.88
N GLU A 55 -4.67 -5.73 -6.80
CA GLU A 55 -4.22 -7.02 -6.26
C GLU A 55 -5.39 -7.94 -5.85
N ILE A 56 -6.45 -7.37 -5.25
CA ILE A 56 -7.65 -8.12 -4.86
C ILE A 56 -8.41 -8.61 -6.10
N HIS A 57 -8.54 -7.78 -7.15
CA HIS A 57 -9.29 -8.12 -8.35
C HIS A 57 -8.55 -9.09 -9.28
N ASP A 58 -7.21 -9.05 -9.31
CA ASP A 58 -6.39 -9.91 -10.16
C ASP A 58 -6.25 -11.34 -9.61
N GLY A 59 -6.86 -11.63 -8.45
CA GLY A 59 -6.84 -12.97 -7.85
C GLY A 59 -5.44 -13.44 -7.48
N ALA A 60 -4.50 -12.51 -7.30
CA ALA A 60 -3.17 -12.78 -6.78
C ALA A 60 -3.31 -13.15 -5.30
N THR A 61 -3.65 -14.42 -5.06
CA THR A 61 -3.27 -15.09 -3.83
C THR A 61 -1.77 -14.81 -3.66
N PRO A 62 -1.34 -14.23 -2.53
CA PRO A 62 0.09 -14.12 -2.25
C PRO A 62 0.70 -15.52 -2.44
N PRO A 63 1.94 -15.65 -2.94
CA PRO A 63 2.57 -16.96 -3.00
C PRO A 63 2.44 -17.55 -1.61
N VAL A 64 1.65 -18.63 -1.49
CA VAL A 64 1.61 -19.45 -0.30
C VAL A 64 3.03 -19.98 -0.21
N GLU A 65 3.88 -19.30 0.56
CA GLU A 65 5.14 -19.90 0.99
C GLU A 65 4.72 -21.22 1.61
N ALA A 66 5.10 -22.28 0.89
CA ALA A 66 4.66 -23.62 1.16
C ALA A 66 4.87 -23.91 2.63
N SER A 67 3.82 -24.38 3.31
CA SER A 67 3.96 -25.10 4.56
C SER A 67 5.10 -26.10 4.40
N ALA A 68 6.27 -25.77 4.95
CA ALA A 68 7.33 -26.74 5.09
C ALA A 68 6.78 -27.84 6.01
N PRO A 69 6.89 -29.13 5.65
CA PRO A 69 6.33 -30.20 6.45
C PRO A 69 7.02 -30.24 7.81
N ALA A 70 6.20 -30.35 8.86
CA ALA A 70 6.66 -30.57 10.22
C ALA A 70 7.55 -31.82 10.30
N SER A 71 8.70 -31.70 10.97
CA SER A 71 9.44 -32.86 11.46
C SER A 71 9.65 -32.74 12.96
N SER A 72 8.76 -33.44 13.66
CA SER A 72 8.87 -34.08 14.97
C SER A 72 10.09 -33.74 15.85
N GLY A 73 9.81 -33.40 17.11
CA GLY A 73 10.74 -33.63 18.23
C GLY A 73 11.12 -35.13 18.39
N PRO A 74 11.80 -35.58 19.47
CA PRO A 74 11.95 -34.94 20.78
C PRO A 74 13.41 -34.99 21.31
N ARG A 75 13.67 -34.36 22.46
CA ARG A 75 14.44 -34.99 23.56
C ARG A 75 14.35 -34.15 24.84
N ARG A 76 13.43 -34.57 25.71
CA ARG A 76 13.69 -34.54 27.15
C ARG A 76 14.97 -35.33 27.39
N SER A 77 15.95 -34.72 28.05
CA SER A 77 16.90 -35.42 28.92
C SER A 77 17.34 -34.46 30.00
N THR A 78 16.59 -34.51 31.09
CA THR A 78 17.00 -34.12 32.43
C THR A 78 18.23 -34.91 32.85
N ALA A 79 19.30 -34.23 33.28
CA ALA A 79 20.24 -34.76 34.27
C ALA A 79 20.92 -33.62 35.07
N PRO A 80 21.30 -33.82 36.34
CA PRO A 80 21.62 -32.76 37.31
C PRO A 80 23.13 -32.58 37.63
N GLN A 81 23.52 -31.35 38.02
CA GLN A 81 24.65 -30.81 38.85
C GLN A 81 26.05 -31.50 38.89
N PRO A 82 27.15 -30.73 39.17
CA PRO A 82 27.64 -30.60 40.55
C PRO A 82 28.14 -29.19 40.94
N ARG A 83 28.22 -28.96 42.26
CA ARG A 83 28.71 -27.75 42.96
C ARG A 83 30.24 -27.63 42.90
N SER A 84 30.75 -26.40 43.01
CA SER A 84 32.07 -26.07 43.53
C SER A 84 31.95 -24.90 44.48
#